data_AF-A0A662EK34-F1
#
_entry.id   AF-A0A662EK34-F1
#
_cell.length_a   1.000
_cell.length_b   1.000
_cell.length_c   1.000
_cell.angle_alpha   90.00
_cell.angle_beta   90.00
_cell.angle_gamma   90.00
#
_symmetry.space_group_name_H-M   'P 1'
#
loop_
_entity.id
_entity.type
_entity.pdbx_description
1 polymer ?
#
loop_
_entity_poly.entity_id
_entity_poly.type
_entity_poly.pdbx_seq_one_letter_code
_entity_poly.pdbx_strand_id
1 'polypeptide(L)'
;MKGLLPAVILLLAFSAWGATWEAATSAHFLVLAYEGLDPGYIAGLAEGILERLLDLWGSPPPGRGVFDLYSRVSLVVYPDPDAFGSDTGLYGFTRLPLPLFGTPRIPSFERVLRDLEAESPLGMLVAGSAHGGLAKLRLAEAIAWTFIVTNMKELPSADESPETLWLNISGLARLSGTYVMGITEIPHGLSALWARECGGEPDLSEPPLWISVDLWASATAYMFQRAGGSIAEGARNFFKCLTGFPEPNGCTKYGDLWKESARSWKLWLSGLEVPSSVRVLYEARRRALWLRFVFLYPVFSQASRDEIQALYGSIEMGEGSGQDLERLEDLLSPSEVVPTPELVEALSSRETSLLRWLGMMGKRGTEAYKTFLKLQALRNTDPAEYLRLYIGLVGKLSG
;
A
#
# COMPACT_ATOMS: atom_id res chain seq x y z
N MET A 1 -22.22 -7.92 24.59
CA MET A 1 -23.29 -7.91 23.56
C MET A 1 -23.22 -6.75 22.57
N LYS A 2 -22.64 -5.57 22.89
CA LYS A 2 -22.61 -4.41 21.97
C LYS A 2 -21.69 -4.52 20.74
N GLY A 3 -20.74 -5.46 20.70
CA GLY A 3 -19.82 -5.64 19.56
C GLY A 3 -20.23 -6.67 18.49
N LEU A 4 -21.29 -7.44 18.74
CA LEU A 4 -21.76 -8.49 17.81
C LEU A 4 -22.72 -7.94 16.76
N LEU A 5 -23.48 -6.88 17.07
CA LEU A 5 -24.48 -6.31 16.17
C LEU A 5 -23.86 -5.69 14.90
N PRO A 6 -22.79 -4.87 14.96
CA PRO A 6 -22.17 -4.31 13.75
C PRO A 6 -21.52 -5.40 12.88
N ALA A 7 -20.88 -6.39 13.52
CA ALA A 7 -20.29 -7.53 12.83
C ALA A 7 -21.36 -8.35 12.08
N VAL A 8 -22.52 -8.58 12.71
CA VAL A 8 -23.65 -9.30 12.10
C VAL A 8 -24.28 -8.49 10.97
N ILE A 9 -24.42 -7.17 11.09
CA ILE A 9 -24.99 -6.35 10.01
C ILE A 9 -24.04 -6.26 8.82
N LEU A 10 -22.73 -6.07 9.05
CA LEU A 10 -21.72 -6.15 8.00
C LEU A 10 -21.70 -7.54 7.36
N LEU A 11 -21.69 -8.62 8.14
CA LEU A 11 -21.78 -9.98 7.59
C LEU A 11 -23.06 -10.20 6.76
N LEU A 12 -24.21 -9.65 7.17
CA LEU A 12 -25.46 -9.74 6.40
C LEU A 12 -25.42 -8.91 5.12
N ALA A 13 -24.79 -7.73 5.14
CA ALA A 13 -24.59 -6.90 3.95
C ALA A 13 -23.67 -7.59 2.93
N PHE A 14 -22.60 -8.25 3.40
CA PHE A 14 -21.62 -8.92 2.56
C PHE A 14 -22.05 -10.32 2.10
N SER A 15 -22.80 -11.08 2.93
CA SER A 15 -23.29 -12.43 2.59
C SER A 15 -24.46 -12.44 1.59
N ALA A 16 -25.15 -11.31 1.40
CA ALA A 16 -26.15 -11.14 0.35
C ALA A 16 -25.58 -11.27 -1.08
N TRP A 17 -24.25 -11.36 -1.23
CA TRP A 17 -23.55 -11.26 -2.51
C TRP A 17 -22.82 -12.54 -2.95
N GLY A 18 -23.14 -13.68 -2.33
CA GLY A 18 -22.72 -15.01 -2.82
C GLY A 18 -21.27 -15.42 -2.47
N ALA A 19 -20.54 -14.59 -1.72
CA ALA A 19 -19.26 -14.93 -1.11
C ALA A 19 -19.47 -15.24 0.39
N THR A 20 -18.74 -16.23 0.92
CA THR A 20 -18.73 -16.45 2.36
C THR A 20 -17.70 -15.54 3.01
N TRP A 21 -18.14 -14.80 4.02
CA TRP A 21 -17.31 -13.89 4.81
C TRP A 21 -17.30 -14.38 6.24
N GLU A 22 -16.14 -14.32 6.86
CA GLU A 22 -15.97 -14.60 8.28
C GLU A 22 -15.62 -13.31 9.03
N ALA A 23 -16.03 -13.23 10.29
CA ALA A 23 -15.74 -12.06 11.12
C ALA A 23 -15.15 -12.46 12.47
N ALA A 24 -14.20 -11.66 12.93
CA ALA A 24 -13.67 -11.72 14.29
C ALA A 24 -13.57 -10.33 14.88
N THR A 25 -13.51 -10.25 16.21
CA THR A 25 -13.32 -8.97 16.88
C THR A 25 -12.23 -9.07 17.93
N SER A 26 -11.47 -8.00 18.08
CA SER A 26 -10.51 -7.79 19.16
C SER A 26 -10.90 -6.56 19.99
N ALA A 27 -9.96 -6.00 20.76
CA ALA A 27 -10.20 -4.80 21.55
C ALA A 27 -10.51 -3.61 20.63
N HIS A 28 -9.66 -3.40 19.63
CA HIS A 28 -9.64 -2.24 18.75
C HIS A 28 -10.09 -2.54 17.31
N PHE A 29 -10.24 -3.80 16.91
CA PHE A 29 -10.58 -4.16 15.54
C PHE A 29 -11.84 -5.02 15.43
N LEU A 30 -12.60 -4.76 14.38
CA LEU A 30 -13.56 -5.68 13.76
C LEU A 30 -12.94 -6.13 12.44
N VAL A 31 -12.66 -7.42 12.30
CA VAL A 31 -12.10 -7.99 11.06
C VAL A 31 -13.20 -8.69 10.29
N LEU A 32 -13.33 -8.34 9.02
CA LEU A 32 -14.09 -9.06 8.01
C LEU A 32 -13.08 -9.67 7.04
N ALA A 33 -13.02 -10.98 6.98
CA ALA A 33 -12.10 -11.70 6.12
C ALA A 33 -12.88 -12.57 5.14
N TYR A 34 -12.44 -12.58 3.89
CA TYR A 34 -13.01 -13.45 2.88
C TYR A 34 -12.77 -14.93 3.20
N GLU A 35 -13.58 -15.82 2.63
CA GLU A 35 -13.45 -17.27 2.72
C GLU A 35 -11.99 -17.76 2.60
N GLY A 36 -11.59 -18.65 3.52
CA GLY A 36 -10.24 -19.24 3.56
C GLY A 36 -9.22 -18.46 4.39
N LEU A 37 -9.60 -17.31 4.95
CA LEU A 37 -8.77 -16.52 5.86
C LEU A 37 -9.22 -16.69 7.30
N ASP A 38 -8.28 -16.70 8.24
CA ASP A 38 -8.58 -16.71 9.68
C ASP A 38 -8.71 -15.25 10.20
N PRO A 39 -9.93 -14.72 10.37
CA PRO A 39 -10.12 -13.36 10.87
C PRO A 39 -9.64 -13.20 12.32
N GLY A 40 -9.61 -14.28 13.11
CA GLY A 40 -9.13 -14.26 14.49
C GLY A 40 -7.62 -14.06 14.56
N TYR A 41 -6.87 -14.78 13.73
CA TYR A 41 -5.43 -14.56 13.55
C TYR A 41 -5.12 -13.14 13.07
N ILE A 42 -5.86 -12.64 12.07
CA ILE A 42 -5.69 -11.28 11.54
C ILE A 42 -5.96 -10.23 12.62
N ALA A 43 -7.03 -10.41 13.41
CA ALA A 43 -7.36 -9.50 14.51
C ALA A 43 -6.24 -9.46 15.56
N GLY A 44 -5.71 -10.63 15.96
CA GLY A 44 -4.58 -10.70 16.89
C GLY A 44 -3.30 -10.05 16.34
N LEU A 45 -3.02 -10.24 15.05
CA LEU A 45 -1.90 -9.59 14.37
C LEU A 45 -2.06 -8.06 14.35
N ALA A 46 -3.26 -7.57 14.04
CA ALA A 46 -3.57 -6.14 14.01
C ALA A 46 -3.39 -5.49 15.39
N GLU A 47 -3.80 -6.17 16.47
CA GLU A 47 -3.55 -5.71 17.85
C GLU A 47 -2.05 -5.60 18.15
N GLY A 48 -1.27 -6.64 17.83
CA GLY A 48 0.18 -6.62 18.08
C GLY A 48 0.91 -5.53 17.28
N ILE A 49 0.41 -5.22 16.07
CA ILE A 49 0.91 -4.07 15.28
C ILE A 49 0.56 -2.75 15.98
N LEU A 50 -0.69 -2.59 16.43
CA LEU A 50 -1.13 -1.38 17.11
C LEU A 50 -0.35 -1.12 18.39
N GLU A 51 -0.11 -2.15 19.21
CA GLU A 51 0.72 -2.06 20.41
C GLU A 51 2.13 -1.51 20.10
N ARG A 52 2.78 -2.05 19.07
CA ARG A 52 4.10 -1.57 18.63
C ARG A 52 4.07 -0.13 18.08
N LEU A 53 2.98 0.25 17.41
CA LEU A 53 2.78 1.62 16.96
C LEU A 53 2.59 2.57 18.14
N LEU A 54 1.87 2.17 19.17
CA LEU A 54 1.72 2.95 20.40
C LEU A 54 3.06 3.10 21.14
N ASP A 55 3.92 2.09 21.14
CA ASP A 55 5.29 2.22 21.67
C ASP A 55 6.15 3.20 20.86
N LEU A 56 5.99 3.19 19.53
CA LEU A 56 6.72 4.07 18.61
C LEU A 56 6.26 5.52 18.70
N TRP A 57 4.95 5.75 18.68
CA TRP A 57 4.34 7.08 18.56
C TRP A 57 3.95 7.69 19.91
N GLY A 58 3.79 6.86 20.94
CA GLY A 58 3.17 7.23 22.22
C GLY A 58 1.65 7.12 22.16
N SER A 59 1.01 7.10 23.34
CA SER A 59 -0.44 7.08 23.43
C SER A 59 -1.05 8.39 22.90
N PRO A 60 -2.15 8.31 22.13
CA PRO A 60 -2.87 9.50 21.72
C PRO A 60 -3.47 10.25 22.93
N PRO A 61 -3.71 11.57 22.81
CA PRO A 61 -4.33 12.33 23.89
C PRO A 61 -5.76 11.82 24.19
N PRO A 62 -6.22 11.83 25.46
CA PRO A 62 -7.55 11.35 25.83
C PRO A 62 -8.67 12.06 25.06
N GLY A 63 -9.66 11.31 24.57
CA GLY A 63 -10.80 11.86 23.82
C GLY A 63 -10.50 12.22 22.35
N ARG A 64 -9.33 11.81 21.83
CA ARG A 64 -8.99 11.90 20.40
C ARG A 64 -8.43 10.57 19.90
N GLY A 65 -8.78 10.22 18.68
CA GLY A 65 -8.30 9.02 17.98
C GLY A 65 -9.35 7.92 17.85
N VAL A 66 -9.25 7.16 16.76
CA VAL A 66 -10.14 6.02 16.46
C VAL A 66 -9.87 4.81 17.37
N PHE A 67 -8.81 4.87 18.18
CA PHE A 67 -8.41 3.84 19.15
C PHE A 67 -8.68 4.24 20.62
N ASP A 68 -9.49 5.27 20.87
CA ASP A 68 -10.03 5.49 22.22
C ASP A 68 -10.90 4.28 22.63
N LEU A 69 -11.01 4.02 23.94
CA LEU A 69 -11.54 2.83 24.63
C LEU A 69 -12.95 2.35 24.22
N TYR A 70 -13.60 3.04 23.28
CA TYR A 70 -14.99 2.82 22.87
C TYR A 70 -15.17 2.62 21.36
N SER A 71 -14.08 2.61 20.58
CA SER A 71 -14.10 2.67 19.13
C SER A 71 -13.34 1.50 18.48
N ARG A 72 -13.98 0.72 17.59
CA ARG A 72 -13.32 -0.31 16.76
C ARG A 72 -13.11 0.14 15.31
N VAL A 73 -11.92 -0.07 14.77
CA VAL A 73 -11.61 0.03 13.34
C VAL A 73 -12.12 -1.21 12.63
N SER A 74 -12.77 -1.04 11.47
CA SER A 74 -13.13 -2.17 10.63
C SER A 74 -12.01 -2.50 9.65
N LEU A 75 -11.51 -3.74 9.65
CA LEU A 75 -10.53 -4.28 8.71
C LEU A 75 -11.26 -5.21 7.73
N VAL A 76 -11.16 -4.94 6.43
CA VAL A 76 -11.67 -5.82 5.38
C VAL A 76 -10.47 -6.43 4.65
N VAL A 77 -10.37 -7.76 4.66
CA VAL A 77 -9.22 -8.47 4.11
C VAL A 77 -9.65 -9.39 2.97
N TYR A 78 -9.01 -9.17 1.82
CA TYR A 78 -9.24 -9.94 0.60
C TYR A 78 -8.12 -10.96 0.38
N PRO A 79 -8.44 -12.16 -0.14
CA PRO A 79 -7.47 -13.22 -0.33
C PRO A 79 -6.51 -12.88 -1.46
N ASP A 80 -6.99 -12.14 -2.46
CA ASP A 80 -6.25 -11.82 -3.67
C ASP A 80 -6.71 -10.51 -4.35
N PRO A 81 -5.97 -10.04 -5.38
CA PRO A 81 -6.33 -8.84 -6.13
C PRO A 81 -7.66 -8.92 -6.90
N ASP A 82 -8.16 -10.11 -7.21
CA ASP A 82 -9.37 -10.31 -8.01
C ASP A 82 -10.60 -10.08 -7.16
N ALA A 83 -10.64 -10.71 -5.98
CA ALA A 83 -11.66 -10.49 -4.96
C ALA A 83 -11.68 -9.02 -4.50
N PHE A 84 -10.51 -8.38 -4.38
CA PHE A 84 -10.45 -6.94 -4.12
C PHE A 84 -10.98 -6.12 -5.31
N GLY A 85 -10.61 -6.50 -6.53
CA GLY A 85 -10.97 -5.79 -7.76
C GLY A 85 -12.46 -5.85 -8.10
N SER A 86 -13.14 -6.97 -7.85
CA SER A 86 -14.59 -7.12 -8.03
C SER A 86 -15.37 -6.19 -7.13
N ASP A 87 -14.87 -6.00 -5.92
CA ASP A 87 -15.60 -5.37 -4.82
C ASP A 87 -15.32 -3.87 -4.71
N THR A 88 -14.12 -3.42 -5.11
CA THR A 88 -13.77 -1.98 -5.10
C THR A 88 -14.69 -1.09 -5.93
N GLY A 89 -15.29 -1.63 -7.01
CA GLY A 89 -16.31 -0.94 -7.79
C GLY A 89 -17.62 -0.69 -7.02
N LEU A 90 -17.94 -1.54 -6.05
CA LEU A 90 -19.14 -1.46 -5.21
C LEU A 90 -18.98 -0.44 -4.08
N TYR A 91 -17.76 -0.30 -3.55
CA TYR A 91 -17.45 0.65 -2.47
C TYR A 91 -17.00 2.04 -2.95
N GLY A 92 -17.01 2.29 -4.27
CA GLY A 92 -16.56 3.57 -4.84
C GLY A 92 -15.06 3.82 -4.73
N PHE A 93 -14.25 2.79 -4.43
CA PHE A 93 -12.79 2.90 -4.48
C PHE A 93 -12.35 2.96 -5.95
N THR A 94 -11.51 3.94 -6.25
CA THR A 94 -11.05 4.16 -7.61
C THR A 94 -9.97 3.14 -7.96
N ARG A 95 -10.37 2.11 -8.73
CA ARG A 95 -9.55 1.02 -9.29
C ARG A 95 -8.08 1.40 -9.54
N LEU A 96 -7.22 0.95 -8.64
CA LEU A 96 -5.84 0.53 -8.86
C LEU A 96 -5.56 -0.59 -7.85
N PRO A 97 -5.15 -1.79 -8.30
CA PRO A 97 -4.80 -2.90 -7.42
C PRO A 97 -3.35 -2.74 -6.93
N LEU A 98 -3.09 -1.58 -6.34
CA LEU A 98 -1.94 -1.37 -5.47
C LEU A 98 -2.50 -1.31 -4.05
N PRO A 99 -1.75 -1.74 -3.03
CA PRO A 99 -2.12 -1.48 -1.64
C PRO A 99 -1.99 0.03 -1.42
N LEU A 100 -2.98 0.77 -1.91
CA LEU A 100 -3.15 2.20 -1.74
C LEU A 100 -4.25 2.37 -0.72
N PHE A 101 -3.86 2.96 0.41
CA PHE A 101 -4.76 3.57 1.38
C PHE A 101 -5.70 4.52 0.65
N GLY A 102 -6.95 4.10 0.51
CA GLY A 102 -8.00 4.96 0.04
C GLY A 102 -8.37 5.95 1.15
N THR A 103 -7.92 7.19 1.04
CA THR A 103 -8.80 8.31 1.40
C THR A 103 -9.48 8.83 0.14
N PRO A 104 -10.82 8.79 0.07
CA PRO A 104 -11.53 9.15 -1.15
C PRO A 104 -11.71 10.67 -1.27
N ARG A 105 -11.41 11.22 -2.46
CA ARG A 105 -11.98 12.49 -2.96
C ARG A 105 -13.11 12.18 -3.94
N ILE A 106 -14.34 11.89 -3.48
CA ILE A 106 -15.57 11.94 -4.32
C ILE A 106 -16.80 12.31 -3.46
N PRO A 107 -17.63 13.32 -3.83
CA PRO A 107 -18.83 13.78 -3.10
C PRO A 107 -19.97 12.77 -2.93
N SER A 108 -20.01 11.68 -3.69
CA SER A 108 -21.07 10.65 -3.59
C SER A 108 -20.92 9.73 -2.36
N PHE A 109 -19.81 9.85 -1.63
CA PHE A 109 -19.52 9.06 -0.43
C PHE A 109 -20.26 9.58 0.82
N GLU A 110 -20.76 10.82 0.84
CA GLU A 110 -21.60 11.31 1.96
C GLU A 110 -22.85 10.46 2.20
N ARG A 111 -23.34 9.76 1.17
CA ARG A 111 -24.57 8.97 1.27
C ARG A 111 -24.31 7.57 1.84
N VAL A 112 -23.21 6.94 1.45
CA VAL A 112 -22.77 5.63 1.97
C VAL A 112 -22.12 5.78 3.36
N LEU A 113 -21.41 6.89 3.61
CA LEU A 113 -21.00 7.28 4.96
C LEU A 113 -22.20 7.52 5.86
N ARG A 114 -23.27 8.21 5.44
CA ARG A 114 -24.43 8.38 6.34
C ARG A 114 -25.08 7.07 6.78
N ASP A 115 -25.09 6.06 5.89
CA ASP A 115 -25.67 4.75 6.19
C ASP A 115 -24.69 3.86 7.00
N LEU A 116 -23.37 3.99 6.80
CA LEU A 116 -22.34 3.27 7.57
C LEU A 116 -21.94 3.97 8.89
N GLU A 117 -21.97 5.29 8.96
CA GLU A 117 -21.76 6.11 10.18
C GLU A 117 -22.88 5.86 11.20
N ALA A 118 -24.06 5.46 10.74
CA ALA A 118 -25.17 5.05 11.59
C ALA A 118 -24.90 3.73 12.33
N GLU A 119 -23.99 2.87 11.84
CA GLU A 119 -23.78 1.52 12.37
C GLU A 119 -22.32 1.16 12.73
N SER A 120 -21.34 1.90 12.22
CA SER A 120 -19.92 1.86 12.60
C SER A 120 -19.24 3.20 12.30
N PRO A 121 -19.23 4.17 13.23
CA PRO A 121 -18.70 5.53 13.03
C PRO A 121 -17.17 5.62 12.86
N LEU A 122 -16.49 4.54 12.47
CA LEU A 122 -15.04 4.35 12.62
C LEU A 122 -14.44 3.71 11.37
N GLY A 123 -13.34 4.30 10.90
CA GLY A 123 -12.76 4.08 9.57
C GLY A 123 -12.60 2.61 9.16
N MET A 124 -12.86 2.36 7.89
CA MET A 124 -12.65 1.07 7.24
C MET A 124 -11.26 1.04 6.59
N LEU A 125 -10.47 0.02 6.94
CA LEU A 125 -9.20 -0.29 6.30
C LEU A 125 -9.38 -1.51 5.41
N VAL A 126 -8.86 -1.43 4.18
CA VAL A 126 -8.90 -2.55 3.25
C VAL A 126 -7.49 -3.04 2.98
N ALA A 127 -7.23 -4.31 3.28
CA ALA A 127 -5.97 -4.98 2.98
C ALA A 127 -6.19 -6.04 1.89
N GLY A 128 -5.42 -5.96 0.81
CA GLY A 128 -5.33 -7.01 -0.20
C GLY A 128 -4.07 -7.83 0.01
N SER A 129 -4.19 -9.15 -0.08
CA SER A 129 -3.17 -10.19 0.15
C SER A 129 -3.27 -10.82 1.53
N ALA A 130 -3.61 -12.10 1.52
CA ALA A 130 -3.88 -12.90 2.70
C ALA A 130 -2.69 -13.65 3.30
N HIS A 131 -1.56 -13.74 2.58
CA HIS A 131 -0.53 -14.73 2.90
C HIS A 131 0.85 -14.10 3.02
N GLY A 132 1.59 -14.55 4.05
CA GLY A 132 3.02 -14.28 4.24
C GLY A 132 3.37 -12.92 4.87
N GLY A 133 4.65 -12.56 4.80
CA GLY A 133 5.17 -11.32 5.37
C GLY A 133 4.65 -10.06 4.68
N LEU A 134 4.31 -10.17 3.39
CA LEU A 134 3.66 -9.09 2.62
C LEU A 134 2.39 -8.58 3.29
N ALA A 135 1.49 -9.50 3.63
CA ALA A 135 0.24 -9.19 4.31
C ALA A 135 0.47 -8.46 5.64
N LYS A 136 1.49 -8.89 6.41
CA LYS A 136 1.86 -8.27 7.69
C LYS A 136 2.36 -6.84 7.50
N LEU A 137 3.25 -6.60 6.53
CA LEU A 137 3.78 -5.27 6.25
C LEU A 137 2.68 -4.33 5.75
N ARG A 138 1.80 -4.78 4.84
CA ARG A 138 0.68 -3.98 4.35
C ARG A 138 -0.34 -3.67 5.44
N LEU A 139 -0.62 -4.64 6.30
CA LEU A 139 -1.48 -4.42 7.48
C LEU A 139 -0.84 -3.41 8.44
N ALA A 140 0.49 -3.48 8.65
CA ALA A 140 1.21 -2.54 9.50
C ALA A 140 1.18 -1.11 8.95
N GLU A 141 1.41 -0.95 7.64
CA GLU A 141 1.26 0.33 6.94
C GLU A 141 -0.18 0.86 7.04
N ALA A 142 -1.19 0.00 6.91
CA ALA A 142 -2.60 0.36 7.03
C ALA A 142 -2.97 0.91 8.39
N ILE A 143 -2.60 0.17 9.42
CA ILE A 143 -2.88 0.58 10.80
C ILE A 143 -2.10 1.85 11.13
N ALA A 144 -0.85 1.98 10.68
CA ALA A 144 -0.07 3.20 10.87
C ALA A 144 -0.70 4.40 10.15
N TRP A 145 -1.16 4.22 8.91
CA TRP A 145 -1.82 5.27 8.13
C TRP A 145 -3.07 5.78 8.85
N THR A 146 -3.95 4.87 9.27
CA THR A 146 -5.16 5.23 10.04
C THR A 146 -4.81 5.87 11.38
N PHE A 147 -3.80 5.33 12.08
CA PHE A 147 -3.35 5.89 13.34
C PHE A 147 -2.88 7.35 13.17
N ILE A 148 -2.07 7.64 12.15
CA ILE A 148 -1.59 9.00 11.87
C ILE A 148 -2.76 9.93 11.57
N VAL A 149 -3.58 9.59 10.59
CA VAL A 149 -4.65 10.48 10.10
C VAL A 149 -5.71 10.76 11.15
N THR A 150 -6.06 9.77 11.97
CA THR A 150 -7.09 9.92 13.00
C THR A 150 -6.64 10.74 14.21
N ASN A 151 -5.32 10.89 14.39
CA ASN A 151 -4.74 11.65 15.50
C ASN A 151 -4.21 13.03 15.10
N MET A 152 -4.15 13.34 13.79
CA MET A 152 -3.79 14.67 13.33
C MET A 152 -4.82 15.72 13.79
N LYS A 153 -4.34 16.77 14.48
CA LYS A 153 -5.19 17.85 15.00
C LYS A 153 -5.71 18.77 13.90
N GLU A 154 -4.88 19.02 12.90
CA GLU A 154 -5.18 19.81 11.70
C GLU A 154 -4.60 19.05 10.51
N LEU A 155 -5.39 18.88 9.44
CA LEU A 155 -4.80 18.60 8.13
C LEU A 155 -3.92 19.80 7.77
N PRO A 156 -2.72 19.60 7.19
CA PRO A 156 -1.87 20.73 6.82
C PRO A 156 -2.63 21.72 5.94
N SER A 157 -2.19 22.98 6.00
CA SER A 157 -2.91 24.13 5.47
C SER A 157 -3.41 23.92 4.04
N ALA A 158 -4.47 24.64 3.66
CA ALA A 158 -5.08 24.59 2.32
C ALA A 158 -4.11 24.90 1.16
N ASP A 159 -2.88 25.31 1.48
CA ASP A 159 -1.80 25.64 0.54
C ASP A 159 -0.92 24.42 0.17
N GLU A 160 -0.97 23.30 0.91
CA GLU A 160 -0.30 22.07 0.53
C GLU A 160 -1.08 21.32 -0.56
N SER A 161 -0.38 20.85 -1.60
CA SER A 161 -1.02 20.03 -2.61
C SER A 161 -1.47 18.69 -2.00
N PRO A 162 -2.63 18.15 -2.40
CA PRO A 162 -3.14 16.86 -1.92
C PRO A 162 -2.13 15.72 -2.12
N GLU A 163 -1.32 15.79 -3.17
CA GLU A 163 -0.27 14.83 -3.49
C GLU A 163 0.88 14.89 -2.47
N THR A 164 1.27 16.09 -2.04
CA THR A 164 2.32 16.29 -1.04
C THR A 164 1.87 15.75 0.31
N LEU A 165 0.63 16.05 0.71
CA LEU A 165 0.04 15.51 1.93
C LEU A 165 -0.04 13.98 1.91
N TRP A 166 -0.48 13.40 0.79
CA TRP A 166 -0.54 11.95 0.63
C TRP A 166 0.85 11.30 0.76
N LEU A 167 1.88 11.89 0.14
CA LEU A 167 3.25 11.40 0.21
C LEU A 167 3.82 11.48 1.64
N ASN A 168 3.55 12.56 2.36
CA ASN A 168 3.98 12.73 3.75
C ASN A 168 3.38 11.64 4.65
N ILE A 169 2.06 11.45 4.60
CA ILE A 169 1.37 10.45 5.42
C ILE A 169 1.81 9.04 5.01
N SER A 170 1.92 8.76 3.71
CA SER A 170 2.32 7.44 3.21
C SER A 170 3.77 7.10 3.56
N GLY A 171 4.68 8.08 3.49
CA GLY A 171 6.07 7.90 3.92
C GLY A 171 6.18 7.62 5.42
N LEU A 172 5.40 8.33 6.25
CA LEU A 172 5.32 8.07 7.70
C LEU A 172 4.73 6.68 8.01
N ALA A 173 3.67 6.29 7.30
CA ALA A 173 3.07 4.97 7.44
C ALA A 173 4.04 3.85 7.02
N ARG A 174 4.77 4.05 5.91
CA ARG A 174 5.83 3.13 5.44
C ARG A 174 6.97 3.00 6.45
N LEU A 175 7.46 4.12 6.99
CA LEU A 175 8.48 4.11 8.04
C LEU A 175 7.99 3.37 9.29
N SER A 176 6.75 3.63 9.72
CA SER A 176 6.16 2.98 10.88
C SER A 176 5.98 1.48 10.67
N GLY A 177 5.43 1.07 9.52
CA GLY A 177 5.22 -0.33 9.18
C GLY A 177 6.54 -1.09 9.14
N THR A 178 7.56 -0.54 8.49
CA THR A 178 8.90 -1.15 8.45
C THR A 178 9.58 -1.18 9.82
N TYR A 179 9.35 -0.18 10.69
CA TYR A 179 9.81 -0.22 12.09
C TYR A 179 9.14 -1.33 12.89
N VAL A 180 7.82 -1.43 12.82
CA VAL A 180 7.03 -2.49 13.50
C VAL A 180 7.49 -3.87 13.07
N MET A 181 7.86 -4.03 11.80
CA MET A 181 8.33 -5.28 11.21
C MET A 181 9.84 -5.53 11.41
N GLY A 182 10.60 -4.56 11.93
CA GLY A 182 12.04 -4.70 12.16
C GLY A 182 12.90 -4.66 10.88
N ILE A 183 12.41 -4.02 9.82
CA ILE A 183 13.02 -3.95 8.47
C ILE A 183 13.21 -2.49 8.00
N THR A 184 13.60 -1.62 8.92
CA THR A 184 13.77 -0.16 8.68
C THR A 184 14.84 0.19 7.66
N GLU A 185 15.74 -0.73 7.35
CA GLU A 185 16.78 -0.61 6.34
C GLU A 185 16.23 -0.60 4.92
N ILE A 186 15.02 -1.16 4.69
CA ILE A 186 14.43 -1.26 3.35
C ILE A 186 14.21 0.14 2.74
N PRO A 187 13.45 1.08 3.36
CA PRO A 187 13.24 2.39 2.75
C PRO A 187 14.54 3.16 2.51
N HIS A 188 15.51 3.02 3.42
CA HIS A 188 16.82 3.67 3.32
C HIS A 188 17.64 3.12 2.16
N GLY A 189 17.75 1.80 2.05
CA GLY A 189 18.54 1.14 1.02
C GLY A 189 17.94 1.32 -0.37
N LEU A 190 16.60 1.29 -0.50
CA LEU A 190 15.91 1.60 -1.76
C LEU A 190 16.19 3.04 -2.19
N SER A 191 16.09 3.99 -1.26
CA SER A 191 16.41 5.40 -1.51
C SER A 191 17.87 5.61 -1.92
N ALA A 192 18.80 4.89 -1.29
CA ALA A 192 20.23 4.95 -1.61
C ALA A 192 20.55 4.37 -3.00
N LEU A 193 19.89 3.28 -3.40
CA LEU A 193 20.04 2.73 -4.74
C LEU A 193 19.51 3.69 -5.81
N TRP A 194 18.33 4.27 -5.60
CA TRP A 194 17.77 5.29 -6.50
C TRP A 194 18.70 6.51 -6.62
N ALA A 195 19.19 7.03 -5.48
CA ALA A 195 20.13 8.14 -5.46
C ALA A 195 21.39 7.85 -6.29
N ARG A 196 21.91 6.62 -6.24
CA ARG A 196 23.07 6.20 -7.06
C ARG A 196 22.76 6.15 -8.54
N GLU A 197 21.59 5.65 -8.93
CA GLU A 197 21.14 5.65 -10.33
C GLU A 197 20.99 7.09 -10.88
N CYS A 198 20.58 8.05 -10.05
CA CYS A 198 20.54 9.47 -10.39
C CYS A 198 21.90 10.19 -10.31
N GLY A 199 23.03 9.48 -10.20
CA GLY A 199 24.36 10.10 -10.12
C GLY A 199 24.69 10.75 -8.76
N GLY A 200 24.04 10.33 -7.68
CA GLY A 200 24.27 10.80 -6.31
C GLY A 200 23.35 11.94 -5.88
N GLU A 201 22.61 12.54 -6.80
CA GLU A 201 21.62 13.58 -6.51
C GLU A 201 20.24 13.12 -6.98
N PRO A 202 19.44 12.45 -6.12
CA PRO A 202 18.08 12.08 -6.50
C PRO A 202 17.30 13.35 -6.84
N ASP A 203 16.68 13.36 -8.02
CA ASP A 203 15.70 14.36 -8.37
C ASP A 203 14.44 14.09 -7.56
N LEU A 204 14.07 15.08 -6.75
CA LEU A 204 12.89 15.03 -5.88
C LEU A 204 11.71 15.76 -6.49
N SER A 205 11.88 16.44 -7.64
CA SER A 205 10.78 17.14 -8.29
C SER A 205 9.77 16.15 -8.88
N GLU A 206 10.23 15.04 -9.49
CA GLU A 206 9.37 14.02 -10.08
C GLU A 206 9.94 12.59 -9.94
N PRO A 207 10.11 12.04 -8.72
CA PRO A 207 10.52 10.65 -8.57
C PRO A 207 9.45 9.69 -9.10
N PRO A 208 9.83 8.53 -9.67
CA PRO A 208 8.88 7.50 -10.05
C PRO A 208 7.99 7.09 -8.87
N LEU A 209 6.68 6.96 -9.09
CA LEU A 209 5.71 6.67 -8.03
C LEU A 209 6.08 5.46 -7.15
N TRP A 210 6.72 4.44 -7.74
CA TRP A 210 7.10 3.21 -7.04
C TRP A 210 8.19 3.40 -5.98
N ILE A 211 8.98 4.49 -6.05
CA ILE A 211 10.05 4.80 -5.09
C ILE A 211 9.70 5.98 -4.17
N SER A 212 8.74 6.82 -4.57
CA SER A 212 8.40 8.06 -3.85
C SER A 212 8.12 7.82 -2.37
N VAL A 213 7.30 6.82 -2.01
CA VAL A 213 6.95 6.54 -0.62
C VAL A 213 8.18 6.18 0.23
N ASP A 214 9.12 5.40 -0.31
CA ASP A 214 10.35 5.03 0.40
C ASP A 214 11.35 6.21 0.51
N LEU A 215 11.38 7.11 -0.48
CA LEU A 215 12.14 8.38 -0.39
C LEU A 215 11.62 9.24 0.76
N TRP A 216 10.30 9.37 0.89
CA TRP A 216 9.68 10.12 1.98
C TRP A 216 9.89 9.44 3.34
N ALA A 217 9.76 8.11 3.39
CA ALA A 217 10.04 7.35 4.61
C ALA A 217 11.50 7.52 5.07
N SER A 218 12.46 7.45 4.15
CA SER A 218 13.88 7.60 4.48
C SER A 218 14.26 9.03 4.86
N ALA A 219 13.72 10.04 4.18
CA ALA A 219 13.91 11.43 4.54
C ALA A 219 13.34 11.73 5.93
N THR A 220 12.19 11.16 6.26
CA THR A 220 11.54 11.31 7.56
C THR A 220 12.34 10.61 8.67
N ALA A 221 12.81 9.39 8.43
CA ALA A 221 13.67 8.68 9.36
C ALA A 221 14.95 9.47 9.67
N TYR A 222 15.58 10.06 8.65
CA TYR A 222 16.75 10.90 8.80
C TYR A 222 16.47 12.14 9.65
N MET A 223 15.34 12.82 9.40
CA MET A 223 14.90 13.93 10.25
C MET A 223 14.72 13.52 11.70
N PHE A 224 14.09 12.37 11.96
CA PHE A 224 13.85 11.87 13.31
C PHE A 224 15.16 11.58 14.05
N GLN A 225 16.10 10.92 13.38
CA GLN A 225 17.43 10.67 13.92
C GLN A 225 18.18 11.97 14.26
N ARG A 226 18.10 13.00 13.39
CA ARG A 226 18.70 14.30 13.69
C ARG A 226 18.01 15.05 14.82
N ALA A 227 16.69 14.97 14.91
CA ALA A 227 15.92 15.74 15.88
C ALA A 227 15.95 15.16 17.30
N GLY A 228 16.14 13.83 17.44
CA GLY A 228 16.02 13.13 18.72
C GLY A 228 16.96 11.93 18.90
N GLY A 229 18.04 11.79 18.12
CA GLY A 229 19.06 10.74 18.30
C GLY A 229 18.63 9.30 17.93
N SER A 230 17.34 8.98 18.01
CA SER A 230 16.74 7.73 17.56
C SER A 230 15.46 7.97 16.75
N ILE A 231 15.08 7.02 15.89
CA ILE A 231 13.84 7.09 15.10
C ILE A 231 12.62 7.17 16.03
N ALA A 232 12.59 6.38 17.10
CA ALA A 232 11.46 6.34 18.02
C ALA A 232 11.30 7.65 18.81
N GLU A 233 12.39 8.24 19.28
CA GLU A 233 12.31 9.54 19.96
C GLU A 233 11.89 10.66 19.00
N GLY A 234 12.46 10.68 17.79
CA GLY A 234 12.06 11.64 16.75
C GLY A 234 10.59 11.48 16.33
N ALA A 235 10.09 10.25 16.20
CA ALA A 235 8.70 9.94 15.90
C ALA A 235 7.75 10.43 17.00
N ARG A 236 8.03 10.12 18.28
CA ARG A 236 7.23 10.63 19.41
C ARG A 236 7.18 12.15 19.45
N ASN A 237 8.32 12.81 19.22
CA ASN A 237 8.39 14.27 19.22
C ASN A 237 7.63 14.88 18.04
N PHE A 238 7.67 14.23 16.87
CA PHE A 238 6.91 14.61 15.70
C PHE A 238 5.40 14.41 15.91
N PHE A 239 4.99 13.31 16.55
CA PHE A 239 3.58 13.06 16.91
C PHE A 239 3.02 14.11 17.86
N LYS A 240 3.80 14.51 18.87
CA LYS A 240 3.44 15.63 19.77
C LYS A 240 3.22 16.93 18.99
N CYS A 241 4.05 17.19 17.98
CA CYS A 241 3.85 18.29 17.04
C CYS A 241 2.53 18.12 16.24
N LEU A 242 2.28 16.97 15.60
CA LEU A 242 1.06 16.71 14.82
C LEU A 242 -0.24 16.80 15.64
N THR A 243 -0.17 16.41 16.91
CA THR A 243 -1.33 16.39 17.83
C THR A 243 -1.49 17.71 18.60
N GLY A 244 -0.47 18.57 18.60
CA GLY A 244 -0.44 19.84 19.33
C GLY A 244 -0.40 19.69 20.85
N PHE A 245 0.18 18.60 21.37
CA PHE A 245 0.23 18.28 22.80
C PHE A 245 1.66 17.89 23.25
N PRO A 246 2.21 18.42 24.36
CA PRO A 246 1.62 19.41 25.28
C PRO A 246 1.89 20.88 24.89
N GLU A 247 2.74 21.18 23.90
CA GLU A 247 3.06 22.58 23.52
C GLU A 247 2.86 22.86 22.02
N PRO A 248 2.15 23.96 21.66
CA PRO A 248 1.77 24.28 20.28
C PRO A 248 2.93 24.71 19.35
N ASN A 249 4.14 24.97 19.87
CA ASN A 249 5.26 25.51 19.09
C ASN A 249 6.35 24.47 18.73
N GLY A 250 6.12 23.18 18.98
CA GLY A 250 7.11 22.13 18.70
C GLY A 250 7.41 21.90 17.21
N CYS A 251 6.54 22.36 16.31
CA CYS A 251 6.64 22.10 14.87
C CYS A 251 7.63 23.00 14.12
N THR A 252 7.92 24.20 14.63
CA THR A 252 8.86 25.14 13.98
C THR A 252 10.25 24.53 13.82
N LYS A 253 10.67 23.72 14.80
CA LYS A 253 11.93 22.96 14.77
C LYS A 253 12.03 22.04 13.55
N TYR A 254 10.95 21.36 13.15
CA TYR A 254 10.97 20.43 12.02
C TYR A 254 10.93 21.15 10.67
N GLY A 255 10.26 22.30 10.59
CA GLY A 255 10.23 23.14 9.38
C GLY A 255 11.61 23.70 9.02
N ASP A 256 12.34 24.25 10.00
CA ASP A 256 13.69 24.77 9.80
C ASP A 256 14.69 23.64 9.50
N LEU A 257 14.55 22.51 10.19
CA LEU A 257 15.37 21.33 9.97
C LEU A 257 15.18 20.73 8.57
N TRP A 258 14.02 20.83 7.94
CA TRP A 258 13.77 20.17 6.65
C TRP A 258 14.70 20.67 5.53
N LYS A 259 14.84 21.99 5.39
CA LYS A 259 15.67 22.60 4.34
C LYS A 259 17.16 22.25 4.51
N GLU A 260 17.64 22.21 5.74
CA GLU A 260 19.02 21.82 6.07
C GLU A 260 19.23 20.30 5.98
N SER A 261 18.19 19.52 6.31
CA SER A 261 18.21 18.06 6.31
C SER A 261 18.17 17.49 4.91
N ALA A 262 17.53 18.12 3.93
CA ALA A 262 17.45 17.58 2.57
C ALA A 262 18.84 17.35 1.94
N ARG A 263 19.75 18.34 2.02
CA ARG A 263 21.12 18.17 1.50
C ARG A 263 21.90 17.12 2.29
N SER A 264 21.76 17.15 3.61
CA SER A 264 22.48 16.23 4.50
C SER A 264 21.97 14.79 4.39
N TRP A 265 20.70 14.61 4.09
CA TRP A 265 20.05 13.33 3.81
C TRP A 265 20.58 12.73 2.50
N LYS A 266 20.73 13.52 1.43
CA LYS A 266 21.34 13.05 0.17
C LYS A 266 22.77 12.54 0.39
N LEU A 267 23.58 13.27 1.17
CA LEU A 267 24.93 12.84 1.57
C LEU A 267 24.92 11.59 2.45
N TRP A 268 23.92 11.46 3.32
CA TRP A 268 23.76 10.27 4.14
C TRP A 268 23.44 9.04 3.29
N LEU A 269 22.54 9.15 2.30
CA LEU A 269 22.19 8.07 1.38
C LEU A 269 23.40 7.55 0.60
N SER A 270 24.30 8.43 0.15
CA SER A 270 25.47 8.00 -0.64
C SER A 270 26.42 7.12 0.17
N GLY A 271 26.50 7.34 1.49
CA GLY A 271 27.32 6.59 2.43
C GLY A 271 26.70 5.29 2.96
N LEU A 272 25.43 4.98 2.64
CA LEU A 272 24.78 3.78 3.16
C LEU A 272 25.26 2.50 2.47
N GLU A 273 25.72 1.53 3.25
CA GLU A 273 25.85 0.16 2.75
C GLU A 273 24.46 -0.42 2.52
N VAL A 274 24.24 -1.00 1.33
CA VAL A 274 22.93 -1.55 0.95
C VAL A 274 22.99 -3.07 0.89
N PRO A 275 22.24 -3.78 1.77
CA PRO A 275 22.18 -5.24 1.77
C PRO A 275 21.78 -5.82 0.42
N SER A 276 22.22 -7.04 0.13
CA SER A 276 21.89 -7.74 -1.12
C SER A 276 20.38 -7.94 -1.29
N SER A 277 19.65 -8.26 -0.23
CA SER A 277 18.20 -8.44 -0.28
C SER A 277 17.44 -7.15 -0.61
N VAL A 278 17.93 -6.00 -0.18
CA VAL A 278 17.35 -4.70 -0.57
C VAL A 278 17.60 -4.41 -2.05
N ARG A 279 18.74 -4.83 -2.61
CA ARG A 279 19.00 -4.73 -4.07
C ARG A 279 18.05 -5.62 -4.86
N VAL A 280 17.74 -6.81 -4.36
CA VAL A 280 16.76 -7.72 -4.95
C VAL A 280 15.37 -7.07 -4.99
N LEU A 281 14.92 -6.50 -3.86
CA LEU A 281 13.65 -5.78 -3.80
C LEU A 281 13.62 -4.55 -4.72
N TYR A 282 14.72 -3.81 -4.80
CA TYR A 282 14.86 -2.67 -5.70
C TYR A 282 14.64 -3.09 -7.15
N GLU A 283 15.31 -4.15 -7.60
CA GLU A 283 15.14 -4.69 -8.95
C GLU A 283 13.73 -5.22 -9.19
N ALA A 284 13.12 -5.92 -8.23
CA ALA A 284 11.75 -6.41 -8.34
C ALA A 284 10.74 -5.26 -8.55
N ARG A 285 10.93 -4.13 -7.86
CA ARG A 285 10.08 -2.94 -7.99
C ARG A 285 10.37 -2.17 -9.29
N ARG A 286 11.64 -2.00 -9.66
CA ARG A 286 12.07 -1.37 -10.91
C ARG A 286 11.50 -2.10 -12.13
N ARG A 287 11.46 -3.44 -12.09
CA ARG A 287 10.86 -4.32 -13.12
C ARG A 287 9.33 -4.44 -13.02
N ALA A 288 8.71 -3.77 -12.04
CA ALA A 288 7.27 -3.78 -11.78
C ALA A 288 6.67 -5.20 -11.65
N LEU A 289 7.38 -6.14 -11.02
CA LEU A 289 7.00 -7.56 -10.99
C LEU A 289 5.64 -7.80 -10.31
N TRP A 290 5.38 -7.14 -9.19
CA TRP A 290 4.06 -7.22 -8.54
C TRP A 290 2.93 -6.67 -9.41
N LEU A 291 3.18 -5.57 -10.10
CA LEU A 291 2.16 -4.98 -10.97
C LEU A 291 1.86 -5.90 -12.17
N ARG A 292 2.88 -6.53 -12.72
CA ARG A 292 2.72 -7.57 -13.75
C ARG A 292 1.90 -8.74 -13.22
N PHE A 293 2.23 -9.24 -12.03
CA PHE A 293 1.46 -10.30 -11.39
C PHE A 293 -0.02 -9.95 -11.28
N VAL A 294 -0.32 -8.75 -10.80
CA VAL A 294 -1.69 -8.28 -10.58
C VAL A 294 -2.48 -8.15 -11.90
N PHE A 295 -1.88 -7.60 -12.96
CA PHE A 295 -2.56 -7.51 -14.25
C PHE A 295 -2.70 -8.87 -14.95
N LEU A 296 -1.77 -9.79 -14.71
CA LEU A 296 -1.79 -11.15 -15.26
C LEU A 296 -2.43 -12.18 -14.32
N TYR A 297 -3.01 -11.77 -13.19
CA TYR A 297 -3.51 -12.69 -12.17
C TYR A 297 -4.44 -13.79 -12.74
N PRO A 298 -5.39 -13.49 -13.65
CA PRO A 298 -6.24 -14.50 -14.27
C PRO A 298 -5.51 -15.56 -15.10
N VAL A 299 -4.31 -15.25 -15.60
CA VAL A 299 -3.50 -16.15 -16.44
C VAL A 299 -2.91 -17.29 -15.62
N PHE A 300 -2.64 -17.06 -14.35
CA PHE A 300 -1.91 -18.00 -13.51
C PHE A 300 -2.83 -19.05 -12.88
N SER A 301 -2.32 -20.27 -12.77
CA SER A 301 -2.92 -21.32 -11.94
C SER A 301 -2.85 -20.94 -10.45
N GLN A 302 -3.68 -21.55 -9.60
CA GLN A 302 -3.63 -21.29 -8.16
C GLN A 302 -2.23 -21.58 -7.57
N ALA A 303 -1.61 -22.70 -7.94
CA ALA A 303 -0.26 -23.05 -7.50
C ALA A 303 0.77 -21.98 -7.90
N SER A 304 0.68 -21.44 -9.11
CA SER A 304 1.56 -20.36 -9.57
C SER A 304 1.30 -19.05 -8.82
N ARG A 305 0.04 -18.73 -8.51
CA ARG A 305 -0.32 -17.54 -7.72
C ARG A 305 0.26 -17.63 -6.32
N ASP A 306 0.13 -18.78 -5.66
CA ASP A 306 0.67 -19.02 -4.32
C ASP A 306 2.20 -18.91 -4.32
N GLU A 307 2.88 -19.50 -5.31
CA GLU A 307 4.33 -19.40 -5.48
C GLU A 307 4.79 -17.96 -5.71
N ILE A 308 4.15 -17.23 -6.62
CA ILE A 308 4.46 -15.83 -6.92
C ILE A 308 4.28 -14.94 -5.68
N GLN A 309 3.17 -15.12 -4.95
CA GLN A 309 2.89 -14.37 -3.73
C GLN A 309 3.91 -14.66 -2.63
N ALA A 310 4.31 -15.93 -2.47
CA ALA A 310 5.34 -16.32 -1.50
C ALA A 310 6.72 -15.73 -1.84
N LEU A 311 7.15 -15.85 -3.09
CA LEU A 311 8.43 -15.29 -3.56
C LEU A 311 8.46 -13.77 -3.42
N TYR A 312 7.43 -13.08 -3.92
CA TYR A 312 7.37 -11.63 -3.82
C TYR A 312 7.28 -11.16 -2.36
N GLY A 313 6.54 -11.89 -1.51
CA GLY A 313 6.45 -11.59 -0.09
C GLY A 313 7.80 -11.71 0.63
N SER A 314 8.58 -12.76 0.33
CA SER A 314 9.96 -12.90 0.85
C SER A 314 10.87 -11.75 0.39
N ILE A 315 10.80 -11.38 -0.89
CA ILE A 315 11.56 -10.25 -1.46
C ILE A 315 11.16 -8.93 -0.78
N GLU A 316 9.87 -8.66 -0.58
CA GLU A 316 9.39 -7.44 0.06
C GLU A 316 9.76 -7.34 1.55
N MET A 317 9.92 -8.48 2.22
CA MET A 317 10.41 -8.55 3.60
C MET A 317 11.93 -8.44 3.72
N GLY A 318 12.68 -8.31 2.62
CA GLY A 318 14.14 -8.28 2.65
C GLY A 318 14.78 -9.64 2.94
N GLU A 319 14.03 -10.74 2.76
CA GLU A 319 14.47 -12.12 2.94
C GLU A 319 14.80 -12.81 1.61
N GLY A 320 14.33 -12.24 0.49
CA GLY A 320 14.50 -12.79 -0.85
C GLY A 320 15.93 -12.70 -1.40
N SER A 321 16.25 -13.65 -2.27
CA SER A 321 17.52 -13.80 -2.97
C SER A 321 17.44 -13.42 -4.44
N GLY A 322 18.60 -13.33 -5.11
CA GLY A 322 18.65 -13.15 -6.56
C GLY A 322 18.01 -14.31 -7.32
N GLN A 323 18.04 -15.54 -6.79
CA GLN A 323 17.38 -16.69 -7.40
C GLN A 323 15.86 -16.56 -7.34
N ASP A 324 15.33 -16.03 -6.24
CA ASP A 324 13.90 -15.77 -6.09
C ASP A 324 13.41 -14.72 -7.10
N LEU A 325 14.25 -13.71 -7.38
CA LEU A 325 13.96 -12.69 -8.39
C LEU A 325 13.89 -13.26 -9.80
N GLU A 326 14.87 -14.07 -10.19
CA GLU A 326 14.89 -14.70 -11.53
C GLU A 326 13.75 -15.71 -11.66
N ARG A 327 13.47 -16.49 -10.61
CA ARG A 327 12.32 -17.40 -10.58
C ARG A 327 11.00 -16.64 -10.74
N LEU A 328 10.86 -15.49 -10.09
CA LEU A 328 9.68 -14.64 -10.20
C LEU A 328 9.54 -14.06 -11.62
N GLU A 329 10.64 -13.65 -12.25
CA GLU A 329 10.65 -13.17 -13.65
C GLU A 329 10.20 -14.26 -14.63
N ASP A 330 10.68 -15.49 -14.45
CA ASP A 330 10.29 -16.66 -15.25
C ASP A 330 8.79 -16.94 -15.13
N LEU A 331 8.26 -16.96 -13.89
CA LEU A 331 6.84 -17.19 -13.63
C LEU A 331 5.94 -16.10 -14.25
N LEU A 332 6.44 -14.86 -14.31
CA LEU A 332 5.73 -13.70 -14.87
C LEU A 332 5.90 -13.54 -16.39
N SER A 333 6.49 -14.52 -17.06
CA SER A 333 6.71 -14.56 -18.50
C SER A 333 6.03 -15.79 -19.13
N PRO A 334 4.69 -15.90 -19.05
CA PRO A 334 3.98 -17.10 -19.49
C PRO A 334 4.14 -17.29 -21.00
N SER A 335 4.76 -18.41 -21.40
CA SER A 335 5.10 -18.70 -22.79
C SER A 335 3.95 -19.33 -23.58
N GLU A 336 3.00 -19.98 -22.90
CA GLU A 336 1.86 -20.66 -23.52
C GLU A 336 0.60 -20.44 -22.68
N VAL A 337 -0.31 -19.59 -23.19
CA VAL A 337 -1.61 -19.35 -22.56
C VAL A 337 -2.69 -19.57 -23.61
N VAL A 338 -3.61 -20.49 -23.34
CA VAL A 338 -4.74 -20.78 -24.23
C VAL A 338 -5.83 -19.74 -24.00
N PRO A 339 -6.26 -18.99 -25.04
CA PRO A 339 -7.32 -17.99 -24.87
C PRO A 339 -8.67 -18.70 -24.69
N THR A 340 -9.30 -18.50 -23.53
CA THR A 340 -10.71 -18.85 -23.29
C THR A 340 -11.56 -17.58 -23.20
N PRO A 341 -12.87 -17.64 -23.50
CA PRO A 341 -13.76 -16.48 -23.34
C PRO A 341 -13.71 -15.87 -21.93
N GLU A 342 -13.66 -16.71 -20.90
CA GLU A 342 -13.62 -16.30 -19.49
C GLU A 342 -12.31 -15.55 -19.18
N LEU A 343 -11.19 -16.04 -19.70
CA LEU A 343 -9.88 -15.39 -19.53
C LEU A 343 -9.84 -14.03 -20.23
N VAL A 344 -10.35 -13.94 -21.45
CA VAL A 344 -10.40 -12.68 -22.21
C VAL A 344 -11.28 -11.65 -21.50
N GLU A 345 -12.44 -12.07 -20.99
CA GLU A 345 -13.32 -11.20 -20.21
C GLU A 345 -12.66 -10.73 -18.92
N ALA A 346 -12.01 -11.65 -18.18
CA ALA A 346 -11.28 -11.31 -16.97
C ALA A 346 -10.19 -10.26 -17.27
N LEU A 347 -9.35 -10.47 -18.27
CA LEU A 347 -8.30 -9.50 -18.63
C LEU A 347 -8.89 -8.16 -19.11
N SER A 348 -10.00 -8.18 -19.85
CA SER A 348 -10.65 -6.96 -20.34
C SER A 348 -11.20 -6.10 -19.21
N SER A 349 -11.70 -6.70 -18.13
CA SER A 349 -12.16 -5.95 -16.95
C SER A 349 -11.06 -5.08 -16.29
N ARG A 350 -9.78 -5.38 -16.57
CA ARG A 350 -8.60 -4.68 -16.04
C ARG A 350 -8.07 -3.59 -16.98
N GLU A 351 -8.57 -3.48 -18.21
CA GLU A 351 -8.09 -2.50 -19.20
C GLU A 351 -8.17 -1.06 -18.69
N THR A 352 -9.24 -0.70 -17.98
CA THR A 352 -9.40 0.65 -17.41
C THR A 352 -8.28 0.99 -16.40
N SER A 353 -7.92 0.02 -15.55
CA SER A 353 -6.83 0.17 -14.59
C SER A 353 -5.48 0.26 -15.29
N LEU A 354 -5.28 -0.53 -16.35
CA LEU A 354 -4.06 -0.50 -17.17
C LEU A 354 -3.91 0.83 -17.91
N LEU A 355 -4.98 1.34 -18.51
CA LEU A 355 -5.01 2.65 -19.18
C LEU A 355 -4.69 3.78 -18.20
N ARG A 356 -5.26 3.74 -17.00
CA ARG A 356 -4.98 4.72 -15.95
C ARG A 356 -3.52 4.67 -15.53
N TRP A 357 -2.96 3.48 -15.35
CA TRP A 357 -1.56 3.29 -15.01
C TRP A 357 -0.64 3.85 -16.10
N LEU A 358 -0.90 3.52 -17.37
CA LEU A 358 -0.16 4.10 -18.50
C LEU A 358 -0.27 5.63 -18.54
N GLY A 359 -1.43 6.18 -18.16
CA GLY A 359 -1.65 7.61 -17.99
C GLY A 359 -0.78 8.22 -16.88
N MET A 360 -0.74 7.60 -15.71
CA MET A 360 0.03 8.06 -14.55
C MET A 360 1.54 8.00 -14.78
N MET A 361 2.01 7.01 -15.54
CA MET A 361 3.43 6.87 -15.89
C MET A 361 3.87 7.82 -17.01
N GLY A 362 3.05 8.80 -17.39
CA GLY A 362 3.35 9.71 -18.50
C GLY A 362 3.45 9.01 -19.86
N LYS A 363 3.04 7.74 -19.98
CA LYS A 363 3.14 6.94 -21.21
C LYS A 363 2.07 7.32 -22.25
N ARG A 364 1.31 8.40 -22.06
CA ARG A 364 0.36 8.93 -23.06
C ARG A 364 1.12 9.35 -24.33
N GLY A 365 0.79 8.72 -25.46
CA GLY A 365 1.48 8.98 -26.74
C GLY A 365 2.68 8.07 -27.03
N THR A 366 3.04 7.16 -26.12
CA THR A 366 4.10 6.17 -26.36
C THR A 366 3.61 4.96 -27.17
N GLU A 367 4.54 4.09 -27.60
CA GLU A 367 4.19 2.81 -28.25
C GLU A 367 3.36 1.90 -27.33
N ALA A 368 3.52 2.00 -26.01
CA ALA A 368 2.69 1.27 -25.05
C ALA A 368 1.21 1.71 -25.12
N TYR A 369 0.96 3.02 -25.26
CA TYR A 369 -0.39 3.55 -25.44
C TYR A 369 -0.99 3.15 -26.79
N LYS A 370 -0.20 3.18 -27.87
CA LYS A 370 -0.65 2.69 -29.19
C LYS A 370 -0.99 1.19 -29.16
N THR A 371 -0.18 0.41 -28.46
CA THR A 371 -0.43 -1.03 -28.24
C THR A 371 -1.73 -1.25 -27.47
N PHE A 372 -1.99 -0.43 -26.43
CA PHE A 372 -3.27 -0.46 -25.71
C PHE A 372 -4.47 -0.15 -26.60
N LEU A 373 -4.38 0.85 -27.49
CA LEU A 373 -5.48 1.16 -28.42
C LEU A 373 -5.74 0.00 -29.40
N LYS A 374 -4.68 -0.67 -29.89
CA LYS A 374 -4.82 -1.88 -30.73
C LYS A 374 -5.51 -3.02 -29.98
N LEU A 375 -5.17 -3.22 -28.71
CA LEU A 375 -5.74 -4.24 -27.85
C LEU A 375 -7.27 -4.11 -27.74
N GLN A 376 -7.79 -2.88 -27.59
CA GLN A 376 -9.24 -2.65 -27.54
C GLN A 376 -9.99 -3.08 -28.81
N ALA A 377 -9.34 -2.99 -29.98
CA ALA A 377 -9.94 -3.38 -31.25
C ALA A 377 -9.95 -4.90 -31.49
N LEU A 378 -9.14 -5.66 -30.74
CA LEU A 378 -8.90 -7.09 -30.97
C LEU A 378 -9.73 -8.02 -30.08
N ARG A 379 -10.30 -7.50 -28.99
CA ARG A 379 -11.01 -8.28 -27.97
C ARG A 379 -12.02 -9.29 -28.54
N ASN A 380 -12.82 -8.86 -29.51
CA ASN A 380 -13.92 -9.67 -30.06
C ASN A 380 -13.60 -10.27 -31.44
N THR A 381 -12.43 -9.97 -32.00
CA THR A 381 -12.06 -10.32 -33.39
C THR A 381 -10.92 -11.32 -33.46
N ASP A 382 -9.95 -11.23 -32.54
CA ASP A 382 -8.83 -12.17 -32.44
C ASP A 382 -8.39 -12.33 -30.97
N PRO A 383 -9.02 -13.26 -30.23
CA PRO A 383 -8.70 -13.52 -28.82
C PRO A 383 -7.24 -13.93 -28.56
N ALA A 384 -6.60 -14.62 -29.52
CA ALA A 384 -5.22 -15.07 -29.37
C ALA A 384 -4.24 -13.90 -29.51
N GLU A 385 -4.44 -13.04 -30.51
CA GLU A 385 -3.66 -11.82 -30.67
C GLU A 385 -3.93 -10.81 -29.55
N TYR A 386 -5.18 -10.70 -29.08
CA TYR A 386 -5.55 -9.90 -27.89
C TYR A 386 -4.70 -10.31 -26.68
N LEU A 387 -4.69 -11.60 -26.36
CA LEU A 387 -3.97 -12.14 -25.21
C LEU A 387 -2.47 -11.91 -25.32
N ARG A 388 -1.88 -12.15 -26.51
CA ARG A 388 -0.46 -11.91 -26.78
C ARG A 388 -0.08 -10.44 -26.60
N LEU A 389 -0.90 -9.52 -27.09
CA LEU A 389 -0.67 -8.08 -26.92
C LEU A 389 -0.88 -7.63 -25.49
N TYR A 390 -1.85 -8.18 -24.76
CA TYR A 390 -2.07 -7.88 -23.35
C TYR A 390 -0.85 -8.27 -22.52
N ILE A 391 -0.40 -9.53 -22.63
CA ILE A 391 0.79 -10.04 -21.93
C ILE A 391 2.03 -9.22 -22.32
N GLY A 392 2.23 -8.97 -23.61
CA GLY A 392 3.36 -8.18 -24.10
C GLY A 392 3.34 -6.72 -23.64
N LEU A 393 2.17 -6.11 -23.49
CA LEU A 393 2.01 -4.76 -22.95
C LEU A 393 2.32 -4.74 -21.45
N VAL A 394 1.80 -5.71 -20.70
CA VAL A 394 2.05 -5.85 -19.26
C VAL A 394 3.53 -6.12 -18.97
N GLY A 395 4.19 -6.96 -19.78
CA GLY A 395 5.64 -7.21 -19.67
C GLY A 395 6.50 -5.96 -19.88
N LYS A 396 5.98 -4.93 -20.55
CA LYS A 396 6.64 -3.62 -20.76
C LYS A 396 6.25 -2.55 -19.74
N LEU A 397 5.61 -2.94 -18.64
CA LEU A 397 5.28 -2.01 -17.55
C LEU A 397 6.51 -1.59 -16.74
N SER A 398 7.61 -2.35 -16.80
CA SER A 398 8.93 -1.91 -16.33
C SER A 398 9.35 -0.62 -17.05
N GLY A 399 10.03 0.27 -16.32
CA GLY A 399 10.55 1.55 -16.82
C GLY A 399 11.50 1.37 -17.99
#